data_AF-A0A3M2DYB6-F1
#
_entry.id   AF-A0A3M2DYB6-F1
#
_cell.length_a   1.000
_cell.length_b   1.000
_cell.length_c   1.000
_cell.angle_alpha   90.00
_cell.angle_beta   90.00
_cell.angle_gamma   90.00
#
_symmetry.space_group_name_H-M   'P 1'
#
loop_
_entity.id
_entity.type
_entity.pdbx_description
1 polymer ?
#
loop_
_entity_poly.entity_id
_entity_poly.type
_entity_poly.pdbx_seq_one_letter_code
_entity_poly.pdbx_strand_id
1 'polypeptide(L)' 'MIVVDTNIIGYLYLSSERSEQVEKALLKDAEWIAPILWRSEFRNVLAQYIRKDLLTFEDAVRMMDEAE' A
#
# COMPACT_ATOMS: atom_id res chain seq x y z
N MET A 1 -17.36 0.50 -4.34
CA MET A 1 -16.52 1.63 -4.69
C MET A 1 -16.17 2.53 -3.49
N ILE A 2 -14.97 2.35 -2.92
CA ILE A 2 -14.39 3.25 -1.91
C ILE A 2 -13.23 4.02 -2.54
N VAL A 3 -13.12 5.33 -2.29
CA VAL A 3 -11.94 6.10 -2.70
C VAL A 3 -10.90 6.05 -1.58
N VAL A 4 -9.68 5.64 -1.90
CA VAL A 4 -8.59 5.45 -0.94
C VAL A 4 -7.39 6.34 -1.26
N ASP A 5 -6.61 6.68 -0.23
CA ASP A 5 -5.32 7.35 -0.37
C ASP A 5 -4.17 6.34 -0.33
N THR A 6 -2.95 6.83 -0.54
CA THR A 6 -1.73 6.00 -0.48
C THR A 6 -1.48 5.38 0.88
N ASN A 7 -1.96 5.99 1.98
CA ASN A 7 -1.76 5.43 3.32
C ASN A 7 -2.58 4.15 3.48
N ILE A 8 -3.84 4.15 3.02
CA ILE A 8 -4.70 2.96 3.05
C ILE A 8 -4.08 1.84 2.21
N ILE A 9 -3.54 2.15 1.03
CA ILE A 9 -2.77 1.18 0.22
C ILE A 9 -1.56 0.69 1.02
N GLY A 10 -0.78 1.59 1.59
CA GLY A 10 0.41 1.25 2.37
C GLY A 10 0.12 0.33 3.55
N TYR A 11 -0.97 0.58 4.30
CA TYR A 11 -1.37 -0.24 5.45
C TYR A 11 -1.87 -1.64 5.07
N LEU A 12 -2.27 -1.85 3.81
CA LEU A 12 -2.65 -3.16 3.29
C LEU A 12 -1.42 -4.05 3.05
N TYR A 13 -0.32 -3.48 2.55
CA TYR A 13 0.89 -4.22 2.20
C TYR A 13 1.97 -4.19 3.28
N LEU A 14 1.97 -3.17 4.14
CA LEU A 14 2.96 -2.97 5.20
C LEU A 14 2.27 -3.05 6.55
N SER A 15 2.80 -3.88 7.46
CA SER A 15 2.27 -4.01 8.81
C SER A 15 2.23 -2.65 9.51
N SER A 16 1.04 -2.27 9.98
CA SER A 16 0.80 -1.00 10.65
C SER A 16 -0.26 -1.16 11.75
N GLU A 17 -0.35 -0.19 12.65
CA GLU A 17 -1.41 -0.12 13.66
C GLU A 17 -2.83 -0.02 13.05
N ARG A 18 -2.92 0.26 11.73
CA ARG A 18 -4.18 0.45 11.01
C ARG A 18 -4.54 -0.71 10.06
N SER A 19 -3.73 -1.77 10.02
CA SER A 19 -3.93 -2.87 9.07
C SER A 19 -5.29 -3.56 9.29
N GLU A 20 -5.73 -3.76 10.54
CA GLU A 20 -7.04 -4.38 10.83
C GLU A 20 -8.21 -3.55 10.29
N GLN A 21 -8.12 -2.21 10.36
CA GLN A 21 -9.16 -1.31 9.86
C GLN A 21 -9.20 -1.32 8.33
N VAL A 22 -8.04 -1.43 7.67
CA VAL A 22 -7.95 -1.52 6.21
C VAL A 22 -8.45 -2.86 5.70
N GLU A 23 -8.13 -3.96 6.37
CA GLU A 23 -8.70 -5.29 6.07
C GLU A 23 -10.23 -5.28 6.18
N LYS A 24 -10.78 -4.65 7.23
CA LYS A 24 -12.23 -4.46 7.37
C LYS A 24 -12.84 -3.63 6.24
N ALA A 25 -12.13 -2.61 5.77
CA ALA A 25 -12.57 -1.82 4.61
C ALA A 25 -12.57 -2.66 3.33
N LEU A 26 -11.56 -3.51 3.14
CA LEU A 26 -11.44 -4.42 1.98
C LEU A 26 -12.57 -5.45 1.98
N LEU A 27 -12.90 -6.02 3.15
CA LEU A 27 -14.01 -6.96 3.31
C LEU A 27 -15.38 -6.30 3.06
N LYS A 28 -15.50 -5.00 3.34
CA LYS A 28 -16.73 -4.24 3.09
C LYS A 28 -16.92 -3.95 1.61
N ASP A 29 -15.84 -3.67 0.90
CA ASP A 29 -15.84 -3.31 -0.51
C ASP A 29 -14.45 -3.55 -1.10
N ALA A 30 -14.33 -4.51 -2.01
CA ALA A 30 -13.06 -4.86 -2.62
C ALA A 30 -12.68 -3.94 -3.81
N GLU A 31 -13.62 -3.13 -4.29
CA GLU A 31 -13.38 -2.23 -5.42
C GLU A 31 -13.01 -0.84 -4.93
N TRP A 32 -11.71 -0.53 -5.02
CA TRP A 32 -11.16 0.75 -4.60
C TRP A 32 -10.76 1.61 -5.80
N ILE A 33 -10.89 2.92 -5.64
CA ILE A 33 -10.37 3.92 -6.56
C ILE A 33 -9.29 4.72 -5.84
N ALA A 34 -8.14 4.92 -6.47
CA ALA A 34 -7.08 5.78 -5.97
C ALA A 34 -6.65 6.80 -7.04
N PRO A 35 -6.35 8.06 -6.69
CA PRO A 35 -5.80 9.05 -7.62
C PRO A 35 -4.47 8.58 -8.18
N ILE A 36 -4.20 8.77 -9.48
CA ILE A 36 -3.00 8.23 -10.17
C ILE A 36 -1.64 8.54 -9.50
N LEU A 37 -1.59 9.60 -8.70
CA LEU A 37 -0.42 9.97 -7.90
C LEU A 37 0.00 8.90 -6.88
N TRP A 38 -0.93 8.02 -6.47
CA TRP A 38 -0.72 6.98 -5.47
C TRP A 38 0.49 6.10 -5.79
N ARG A 39 0.74 5.83 -7.08
CA ARG A 39 1.86 4.99 -7.55
C ARG A 39 3.21 5.59 -7.17
N SER A 40 3.36 6.91 -7.36
CA SER A 40 4.61 7.60 -7.04
C SER A 40 4.79 7.77 -5.53
N GLU A 41 3.69 8.01 -4.81
CA GLU A 41 3.74 8.11 -3.35
C GLU A 41 4.06 6.76 -2.70
N PHE A 42 3.45 5.66 -3.17
CA PHE A 42 3.68 4.33 -2.62
C PHE A 42 5.12 3.86 -2.91
N ARG A 43 5.63 4.08 -4.13
CA ARG A 43 7.06 3.84 -4.42
C ARG A 43 8.00 4.61 -3.50
N ASN A 44 7.66 5.86 -3.17
CA ASN A 44 8.47 6.66 -2.24
C ASN A 44 8.45 6.08 -0.82
N VAL A 45 7.30 5.56 -0.37
CA VAL A 45 7.19 4.81 0.90
C VAL A 45 8.07 3.56 0.85
N LEU A 46 7.93 2.71 -0.17
CA LEU A 46 8.74 1.48 -0.30
C LEU A 46 10.24 1.79 -0.37
N ALA A 47 10.65 2.83 -1.10
CA ALA A 47 12.04 3.29 -1.16
C ALA A 47 12.57 3.75 0.22
N GLN A 48 11.71 4.28 1.09
CA GLN A 48 12.09 4.58 2.47
C GLN A 48 12.31 3.30 3.30
N TYR A 49 11.53 2.24 3.09
CA TYR A 49 11.70 0.96 3.78
C TYR A 49 12.97 0.24 3.32
N ILE A 50 13.27 0.27 2.01
CA ILE A 50 14.53 -0.24 1.45
C ILE A 50 15.73 0.50 2.07
N ARG A 51 15.69 1.84 2.15
CA ARG A 51 16.76 2.64 2.76
C ARG A 51 16.98 2.36 4.26
N LYS A 52 16.03 1.71 4.92
CA LYS A 52 16.11 1.30 6.32
C LYS A 52 16.45 -0.18 6.48
N ASP A 53 16.74 -0.89 5.39
CA ASP A 53 16.97 -2.34 5.35
C ASP A 53 15.79 -3.16 5.91
N LEU A 54 14.57 -2.59 5.87
CA LEU A 54 13.34 -3.24 6.35
C LEU A 54 12.62 -4.03 5.25
N LEU A 55 13.00 -3.83 3.99
CA LEU A 55 12.39 -4.42 2.82
C LEU A 55 13.45 -4.60 1.74
N THR A 56 13.44 -5.74 1.04
CA THR A 56 14.32 -5.92 -0.13
C THR A 56 13.76 -5.18 -1.34
N PHE A 57 14.61 -4.94 -2.34
CA PHE A 57 14.15 -4.36 -3.60
C PHE A 57 13.15 -5.29 -4.29
N GLU A 58 13.39 -6.59 -4.25
CA GLU A 58 12.53 -7.62 -4.82
C GLU A 58 11.15 -7.64 -4.15
N ASP A 59 11.09 -7.52 -2.81
CA ASP A 59 9.81 -7.44 -2.10
C ASP A 59 9.03 -6.17 -2.49
N ALA A 60 9.72 -5.03 -2.62
CA ALA A 60 9.10 -3.78 -3.03
C ALA A 60 8.52 -3.84 -4.45
N VAL A 61 9.20 -4.51 -5.38
CA VAL A 61 8.69 -4.72 -6.74
C VAL A 61 7.43 -5.59 -6.69
N ARG A 62 7.45 -6.71 -5.96
CA ARG A 62 6.27 -7.58 -5.82
C ARG A 62 5.07 -6.83 -5.21
N MET A 63 5.30 -6.03 -4.17
CA MET A 63 4.25 -5.22 -3.55
C MET A 63 3.65 -4.17 -4.51
N MET A 64 4.46 -3.59 -5.40
CA MET A 64 3.94 -2.66 -6.42
C MET A 64 3.11 -3.41 -7.48
N ASP A 65 3.59 -4.56 -7.94
CA ASP A 65 2.89 -5.37 -8.95
C ASP A 65 1.55 -5.92 -8.43
N GLU A 66 1.47 -6.26 -7.14
CA GLU A 66 0.23 -6.71 -6.50
C GLU A 66 -0.78 -5.57 -6.26
N ALA A 67 -0.32 -4.31 -6.20
CA ALA A 67 -1.15 -3.14 -5.90
C ALA A 67 -1.76 -2.46 -7.15
N GLU A 68 -1.21 -2.71 -8.34
CA GLU A 68 -1.73 -2.20 -9.63
C GLU A 68 -2.84 -3.07 -10.23
#